data_AF-A0A9D2CRX9-F1
#
_entry.id   AF-A0A9D2CRX9-F1
#
_cell.length_a   1.000
_cell.length_b   1.000
_cell.length_c   1.000
_cell.angle_alpha   90.00
_cell.angle_beta   90.00
_cell.angle_gamma   90.00
#
_symmetry.space_group_name_H-M   'P 1'
#
loop_
_entity.id
_entity.type
_entity.pdbx_description
1 polymer ?
#
loop_
_entity_poly.entity_id
_entity_poly.type
_entity_poly.pdbx_seq_one_letter_code
_entity_poly.pdbx_strand_id
1 'polypeptide(L)'
;MSDKNEMDITKILELLSEPRLSPYRAQTASAPEALELYAWIHRMASTCFELIAYLEVGVRNSIDKALREYHEQSPSSVPWIFSQPLINHHIAEMIATGRNRLPEVHQNNRDQISASLSFGFWSGLLGSKYDELWKKCLHKAFPYAYQGKRKSVAVELEAVRKFRNRIAHHDSLLNTDILFEVTRIFKLAGYIDPQFENWMRSVSRVHAIYAEKPVSSEDTVVVAGKDAWPLYCDHHIYVCQAGRSFKDVNYMAFYSEKEIKPEIARIKFKRDDVLWTEEHAEQLMASNNRNERKLGNAIMAARAAGWDGGRYQVFILSSPNEKPPHGEHRTLSHPIKHERHGRGSAYTQSQRYTSLHALELAQTTDDL
;
A
#
# COMPACT_ATOMS: atom_id res chain seq x y z
N MET A 1 42.22 -7.28 -27.90
CA MET A 1 41.34 -6.15 -27.49
C MET A 1 39.98 -6.75 -27.16
N SER A 2 39.88 -7.63 -26.16
CA SER A 2 39.54 -7.32 -24.75
C SER A 2 38.31 -6.42 -24.62
N ASP A 3 37.13 -7.00 -24.85
CA ASP A 3 35.85 -6.51 -24.33
C ASP A 3 35.99 -6.33 -22.80
N LYS A 4 36.16 -5.07 -22.39
CA LYS A 4 36.40 -4.69 -20.99
C LYS A 4 35.13 -4.23 -20.28
N ASN A 5 33.96 -4.54 -20.84
CA ASN A 5 32.68 -4.05 -20.31
C ASN A 5 31.54 -5.07 -20.31
N GLU A 6 31.79 -6.33 -20.65
CA GLU A 6 30.87 -7.40 -20.26
C GLU A 6 31.12 -7.66 -18.77
N MET A 7 30.37 -6.92 -17.94
CA MET A 7 30.34 -7.10 -16.49
C MET A 7 30.29 -8.61 -16.20
N ASP A 8 31.27 -9.14 -15.47
CA ASP A 8 31.32 -10.57 -15.15
C ASP A 8 30.21 -10.88 -14.14
N ILE A 9 28.98 -11.05 -14.68
CA ILE A 9 27.76 -11.28 -13.93
C ILE A 9 27.94 -12.48 -13.00
N THR A 10 28.74 -13.47 -13.39
CA THR A 10 29.09 -14.65 -12.58
C THR A 10 29.63 -14.26 -11.19
N LYS A 11 30.62 -13.36 -11.13
CA LYS A 11 31.19 -12.91 -9.84
C LYS A 11 30.18 -12.16 -8.98
N ILE A 12 29.29 -11.39 -9.60
CA ILE A 12 28.24 -10.65 -8.88
C ILE A 12 27.21 -11.62 -8.30
N LEU A 13 26.79 -12.63 -9.08
CA LEU A 13 25.86 -13.66 -8.64
C LEU A 13 26.43 -14.47 -7.46
N GLU A 14 27.73 -14.77 -7.47
CA GLU A 14 28.42 -15.44 -6.36
C GLU A 14 28.38 -14.61 -5.07
N LEU A 15 28.67 -13.30 -5.16
CA LEU A 15 28.67 -12.40 -3.99
C LEU A 15 27.27 -12.17 -3.41
N LEU A 16 26.25 -12.06 -4.26
CA LEU A 16 24.87 -11.86 -3.80
C LEU A 16 24.24 -13.13 -3.24
N SER A 17 24.81 -14.31 -3.54
CA SER A 17 24.31 -15.66 -3.17
C SER A 17 23.01 -16.07 -3.84
N GLU A 18 22.89 -17.37 -4.15
CA GLU A 18 21.68 -17.96 -4.74
C GLU A 18 20.42 -17.73 -3.90
N PRO A 19 20.41 -17.91 -2.57
CA PRO A 19 19.20 -17.70 -1.76
C PRO A 19 18.66 -16.28 -1.83
N ARG A 20 19.54 -15.28 -1.98
CA ARG A 20 19.12 -13.87 -2.09
C ARG A 20 18.49 -13.56 -3.44
N LEU A 21 19.02 -14.13 -4.52
CA LEU A 21 18.57 -13.88 -5.89
C LEU A 21 17.44 -14.81 -6.34
N SER A 22 17.25 -15.95 -5.68
CA SER A 22 16.20 -16.92 -6.01
C SER A 22 14.80 -16.31 -6.17
N PRO A 23 14.32 -15.40 -5.28
CA PRO A 23 13.02 -14.75 -5.46
C PRO A 23 12.91 -13.89 -6.71
N TYR A 24 14.02 -13.29 -7.16
CA TYR A 24 14.07 -12.42 -8.34
C TYR A 24 14.09 -13.26 -9.61
N ARG A 25 14.90 -14.33 -9.64
CA ARG A 25 14.92 -15.29 -10.75
C ARG A 25 13.57 -15.97 -10.98
N ALA A 26 12.78 -16.16 -9.94
CA ALA A 26 11.43 -16.71 -10.06
C ALA A 26 10.46 -15.77 -10.83
N GLN A 27 10.80 -14.48 -10.97
CA GLN A 27 9.97 -13.48 -11.66
C GLN A 27 10.58 -13.01 -12.99
N THR A 28 11.73 -13.55 -13.40
CA THR A 28 12.46 -13.10 -14.60
C THR A 28 12.85 -14.27 -15.48
N ALA A 29 13.08 -14.01 -16.77
CA ALA A 29 13.46 -15.05 -17.73
C ALA A 29 14.96 -15.34 -17.72
N SER A 30 15.77 -14.38 -17.25
CA SER A 30 17.23 -14.45 -17.30
C SER A 30 17.90 -13.95 -16.02
N ALA A 31 19.17 -14.35 -15.81
CA ALA A 31 19.97 -13.88 -14.68
C ALA A 31 20.30 -12.37 -14.73
N PRO A 32 20.59 -11.75 -15.90
CA PRO A 32 20.70 -10.30 -16.01
C PRO A 32 19.43 -9.56 -15.58
N GLU A 33 18.24 -9.99 -16.05
CA GLU A 33 16.96 -9.40 -15.62
C GLU A 33 16.74 -9.52 -14.10
N ALA A 34 17.11 -10.66 -13.50
CA ALA A 34 17.01 -10.84 -12.05
C ALA A 34 17.89 -9.82 -11.30
N LEU A 35 19.09 -9.55 -11.82
CA LEU A 35 20.00 -8.57 -11.26
C LEU A 35 19.50 -7.13 -11.45
N GLU A 36 18.91 -6.82 -12.60
CA GLU A 36 18.27 -5.52 -12.86
C GLU A 36 17.08 -5.29 -11.93
N LEU A 37 16.23 -6.30 -11.74
CA LEU A 37 15.09 -6.24 -10.82
C LEU A 37 15.56 -6.09 -9.36
N TYR A 38 16.64 -6.79 -8.98
CA TYR A 38 17.29 -6.63 -7.68
C TYR A 38 17.79 -5.19 -7.48
N ALA A 39 18.54 -4.65 -8.43
CA ALA A 39 19.05 -3.28 -8.38
C ALA A 39 17.91 -2.26 -8.34
N TRP A 40 16.85 -2.45 -9.14
CA TRP A 40 15.66 -1.61 -9.12
C TRP A 40 14.97 -1.63 -7.75
N ILE A 41 14.78 -2.79 -7.12
CA ILE A 41 14.19 -2.87 -5.77
C ILE A 41 15.01 -2.07 -4.75
N HIS A 42 16.33 -2.13 -4.83
CA HIS A 42 17.19 -1.36 -3.93
C HIS A 42 17.15 0.15 -4.19
N ARG A 43 17.07 0.59 -5.47
CA ARG A 43 16.79 2.00 -5.81
C ARG A 43 15.44 2.45 -5.27
N MET A 44 14.43 1.58 -5.35
CA MET A 44 13.09 1.83 -4.86
C MET A 44 13.06 1.94 -3.34
N ALA A 45 13.77 1.04 -2.64
CA ALA A 45 13.94 1.05 -1.20
C ALA A 45 14.65 2.34 -0.71
N SER A 46 15.71 2.77 -1.40
CA SER A 46 16.42 4.02 -1.11
C SER A 46 15.50 5.24 -1.23
N THR A 47 14.70 5.31 -2.31
CA THR A 47 13.74 6.40 -2.54
C THR A 47 12.64 6.41 -1.48
N CYS A 48 12.17 5.24 -1.03
CA CYS A 48 11.22 5.16 0.08
C CYS A 48 11.86 5.61 1.40
N PHE A 49 13.12 5.24 1.65
CA PHE A 49 13.83 5.62 2.87
C PHE A 49 14.06 7.13 2.98
N GLU A 50 14.25 7.82 1.86
CA GLU A 50 14.28 9.29 1.79
C GLU A 50 12.98 9.91 2.31
N LEU A 51 11.82 9.46 1.83
CA LEU A 51 10.52 9.95 2.32
C LEU A 51 10.29 9.62 3.80
N ILE A 52 10.70 8.41 4.22
CA ILE A 52 10.60 8.00 5.62
C ILE A 52 11.46 8.91 6.49
N ALA A 53 12.68 9.26 6.07
CA ALA A 53 13.56 10.15 6.83
C ALA A 53 12.91 11.52 7.08
N TYR A 54 12.24 12.10 6.07
CA TYR A 54 11.49 13.34 6.25
C TYR A 54 10.33 13.16 7.25
N LEU A 55 9.54 12.10 7.08
CA LEU A 55 8.42 11.82 7.97
C LEU A 55 8.88 11.58 9.42
N GLU A 56 9.98 10.84 9.66
CA GLU A 56 10.50 10.55 10.99
C GLU A 56 10.82 11.87 11.73
N VAL A 57 11.45 12.83 11.05
CA VAL A 57 11.74 14.16 11.60
C VAL A 57 10.46 14.93 11.89
N GLY A 58 9.49 14.93 10.96
CA GLY A 58 8.20 15.59 11.13
C GLY A 58 7.41 15.04 12.32
N VAL A 59 7.28 13.72 12.42
CA VAL A 59 6.60 13.02 13.53
C VAL A 59 7.25 13.37 14.86
N ARG A 60 8.58 13.25 14.95
CA ARG A 60 9.35 13.58 16.16
C ARG A 60 9.07 15.01 16.58
N ASN A 61 9.29 15.97 15.69
CA ASN A 61 9.19 17.39 16.02
C ASN A 61 7.76 17.79 16.40
N SER A 62 6.75 17.19 15.77
CA SER A 62 5.35 17.44 16.08
C SER A 62 4.95 16.91 17.47
N ILE A 63 5.34 15.66 17.78
CA ILE A 63 5.10 15.06 19.11
C ILE A 63 5.84 15.85 20.19
N ASP A 64 7.09 16.17 19.92
CA ASP A 64 7.95 16.93 20.81
C ASP A 64 7.39 18.32 21.13
N LYS A 65 6.87 19.04 20.12
CA LYS A 65 6.16 20.30 20.28
C LYS A 65 4.91 20.14 21.16
N ALA A 66 4.09 19.12 20.91
CA ALA A 66 2.87 18.88 21.70
C ALA A 66 3.18 18.57 23.18
N LEU A 67 4.27 17.84 23.45
CA LEU A 67 4.74 17.56 24.81
C LEU A 67 5.30 18.81 25.49
N ARG A 68 6.04 19.64 24.76
CA ARG A 68 6.51 20.94 25.24
C ARG A 68 5.37 21.87 25.63
N GLU A 69 4.41 22.10 24.73
CA GLU A 69 3.27 23.00 24.99
C GLU A 69 2.39 22.54 26.14
N TYR A 70 2.39 21.25 26.44
CA TYR A 70 1.70 20.70 27.60
C TYR A 70 2.51 20.89 28.90
N HIS A 71 3.84 20.90 28.83
CA HIS A 71 4.72 21.03 30.01
C HIS A 71 5.13 22.48 30.34
N GLU A 72 5.38 23.30 29.32
CA GLU A 72 5.87 24.69 29.42
C GLU A 72 4.77 25.70 29.85
N GLN A 73 3.61 25.22 30.30
CA GLN A 73 2.54 26.06 30.88
C GLN A 73 2.89 26.63 32.26
N SER A 74 4.10 26.39 32.77
CA SER A 74 4.61 26.90 34.04
C SER A 74 6.01 27.50 33.87
N PRO A 75 6.27 28.77 34.27
CA PRO A 75 7.53 29.49 34.02
C PRO A 75 8.81 28.83 34.57
N SER A 76 8.68 27.89 35.51
CA SER A 76 9.79 27.15 36.14
C SER A 76 9.92 25.71 35.64
N SER A 77 9.23 25.33 34.56
CA SER A 77 9.21 23.94 34.09
C SER A 77 10.55 23.55 33.45
N VAL A 78 11.21 22.56 34.03
CA VAL A 78 12.29 21.80 33.38
C VAL A 78 11.77 21.28 32.02
N PRO A 79 12.56 21.19 30.94
CA PRO A 79 12.05 20.61 29.69
C PRO A 79 11.44 19.22 29.91
N TRP A 80 10.37 18.90 29.18
CA TRP A 80 9.62 17.64 29.40
C TRP A 80 10.52 16.39 29.36
N ILE A 81 11.54 16.42 28.50
CA ILE A 81 12.49 15.31 28.30
C ILE A 81 13.34 15.00 29.55
N PHE A 82 13.43 15.96 30.48
CA PHE A 82 14.14 15.83 31.74
C PHE A 82 13.17 15.73 32.94
N SER A 83 11.85 15.68 32.71
CA SER A 83 10.84 15.78 33.76
C SER A 83 10.17 14.43 34.06
N GLN A 84 10.33 13.93 35.30
CA GLN A 84 9.77 12.65 35.76
C GLN A 84 8.55 12.78 36.69
N PRO A 85 7.44 13.40 36.25
CA PRO A 85 6.15 12.77 36.60
C PRO A 85 5.21 12.52 35.42
N LEU A 86 5.43 13.13 34.26
CA LEU A 86 4.45 13.12 33.17
C LEU A 86 4.47 11.86 32.31
N ILE A 87 5.61 11.19 32.30
CA ILE A 87 5.95 10.21 31.30
C ILE A 87 6.55 9.06 32.08
N ASN A 88 5.78 7.99 32.24
CA ASN A 88 6.06 6.90 33.17
C ASN A 88 7.53 6.43 33.18
N HIS A 89 7.94 5.74 34.25
CA HIS A 89 9.32 5.26 34.46
C HIS A 89 9.95 4.62 33.21
N HIS A 90 9.16 3.85 32.45
CA HIS A 90 9.60 3.21 31.23
C HIS A 90 10.04 4.20 30.12
N ILE A 91 9.30 5.29 29.88
CA ILE A 91 9.72 6.28 28.89
C ILE A 91 10.95 7.05 29.36
N ALA A 92 11.02 7.37 30.66
CA ALA A 92 12.19 8.04 31.22
C ALA A 92 13.47 7.18 31.08
N GLU A 93 13.36 5.86 31.24
CA GLU A 93 14.45 4.90 31.00
C GLU A 93 14.87 4.86 29.52
N MET A 94 13.92 4.89 28.59
CA MET A 94 14.22 4.97 27.16
C MET A 94 14.93 6.27 26.79
N ILE A 95 14.51 7.40 27.38
CA ILE A 95 15.17 8.70 27.20
C ILE A 95 16.58 8.68 27.78
N ALA A 96 16.76 8.15 28.99
CA ALA A 96 18.07 8.01 29.62
C ALA A 96 19.01 7.13 28.77
N THR A 97 18.49 6.03 28.20
CA THR A 97 19.25 5.18 27.28
C THR A 97 19.69 5.94 26.03
N GLY A 98 18.80 6.74 25.42
CA GLY A 98 19.12 7.57 24.27
C GLY A 98 20.12 8.68 24.60
N ARG A 99 20.00 9.29 25.78
CA ARG A 99 20.93 10.30 26.30
C ARG A 99 22.33 9.72 26.53
N ASN A 100 22.43 8.55 27.16
CA ASN A 100 23.71 7.92 27.50
C ASN A 100 24.52 7.46 26.27
N ARG A 101 23.88 7.36 25.10
CA ARG A 101 24.57 7.07 23.82
C ARG A 101 25.23 8.31 23.20
N LEU A 102 24.87 9.50 23.66
CA LEU A 102 25.43 10.75 23.15
C LEU A 102 26.74 11.09 23.86
N PRO A 103 27.67 11.77 23.16
CA PRO A 103 28.81 12.43 23.81
C PRO A 103 28.36 13.32 24.97
N GLU A 104 29.13 13.39 26.05
CA GLU A 104 28.77 14.11 27.29
C GLU A 104 28.32 15.56 27.03
N VAL A 105 29.00 16.25 26.10
CA VAL A 105 28.67 17.63 25.66
C VAL A 105 27.25 17.79 25.09
N HIS A 106 26.64 16.71 24.61
CA HIS A 106 25.30 16.70 24.01
C HIS A 106 24.23 16.14 24.96
N GLN A 107 24.60 15.55 26.11
CA GLN A 107 23.66 14.92 27.03
C GLN A 107 22.73 15.90 27.75
N ASN A 108 23.02 17.20 27.72
CA ASN A 108 22.14 18.24 28.27
C ASN A 108 21.39 19.02 27.17
N ASN A 109 21.58 18.66 25.89
CA ASN A 109 20.92 19.32 24.78
C ASN A 109 19.66 18.53 24.38
N ARG A 110 18.50 19.15 24.60
CA ARG A 110 17.18 18.58 24.32
C ARG A 110 17.03 18.11 22.87
N ASP A 111 17.50 18.90 21.91
CA ASP A 111 17.35 18.59 20.49
C ASP A 111 18.26 17.42 20.08
N GLN A 112 19.46 17.32 20.68
CA GLN A 112 20.36 16.17 20.48
C GLN A 112 19.78 14.88 21.07
N ILE A 113 19.19 14.95 22.28
CA ILE A 113 18.52 13.79 22.89
C ILE A 113 17.30 13.40 22.06
N SER A 114 16.47 14.36 21.66
CA SER A 114 15.33 14.10 20.78
C SER A 114 15.78 13.41 19.48
N ALA A 115 16.90 13.87 18.91
CA ALA A 115 17.48 13.30 17.71
C ALA A 115 18.07 11.89 17.87
N SER A 116 18.54 11.53 19.07
CA SER A 116 19.08 10.19 19.35
C SER A 116 18.01 9.12 19.57
N LEU A 117 16.77 9.54 19.81
CA LEU A 117 15.63 8.64 20.00
C LEU A 117 15.17 8.07 18.65
N SER A 118 14.99 6.75 18.62
CA SER A 118 14.60 6.04 17.40
C SER A 118 13.16 6.35 17.00
N PHE A 119 12.84 6.13 15.71
CA PHE A 119 11.44 6.20 15.26
C PHE A 119 10.50 5.31 16.07
N GLY A 120 10.99 4.13 16.49
CA GLY A 120 10.25 3.21 17.35
C GLY A 120 9.86 3.79 18.71
N PHE A 121 10.70 4.65 19.29
CA PHE A 121 10.37 5.39 20.52
C PHE A 121 9.17 6.32 20.28
N TRP A 122 9.26 7.19 19.26
CA TRP A 122 8.22 8.17 18.94
C TRP A 122 6.89 7.51 18.57
N SER A 123 6.93 6.43 17.78
CA SER A 123 5.74 5.65 17.48
C SER A 123 5.16 4.94 18.70
N GLY A 124 6.03 4.51 19.62
CA GLY A 124 5.64 3.82 20.85
C GLY A 124 4.81 4.72 21.79
N LEU A 125 5.03 6.03 21.76
CA LEU A 125 4.25 7.02 22.53
C LEU A 125 2.77 7.07 22.11
N LEU A 126 2.43 6.63 20.90
CA LEU A 126 1.04 6.58 20.41
C LEU A 126 0.33 5.26 20.76
N GLY A 127 0.99 4.36 21.50
CA GLY A 127 0.41 3.08 21.94
C GLY A 127 -0.79 3.24 22.87
N SER A 128 -1.61 2.18 22.99
CA SER A 128 -2.81 2.17 23.86
C SER A 128 -2.50 2.42 25.33
N LYS A 129 -1.31 2.03 25.80
CA LYS A 129 -0.81 2.33 27.15
C LYS A 129 -0.68 3.82 27.47
N TYR A 130 -0.69 4.69 26.45
CA TYR A 130 -0.54 6.14 26.57
C TYR A 130 -1.79 6.90 26.13
N ASP A 131 -2.97 6.28 26.21
CA ASP A 131 -4.24 6.90 25.78
C ASP A 131 -4.54 8.20 26.54
N GLU A 132 -4.19 8.26 27.83
CA GLU A 132 -4.32 9.49 28.63
C GLU A 132 -3.38 10.60 28.15
N LEU A 133 -2.15 10.27 27.76
CA LEU A 133 -1.21 11.24 27.19
C LEU A 133 -1.70 11.75 25.82
N TRP A 134 -2.35 10.88 25.05
CA TRP A 134 -3.03 11.28 23.81
C TRP A 134 -4.14 12.29 24.06
N LYS A 135 -5.08 11.97 24.96
CA LYS A 135 -6.20 12.87 25.31
C LYS A 135 -5.71 14.22 25.83
N LYS A 136 -4.63 14.22 26.62
CA LYS A 136 -4.06 15.43 27.22
C LYS A 136 -3.35 16.31 26.20
N CYS A 137 -2.49 15.74 25.34
CA CYS A 137 -1.66 16.55 24.45
C CYS A 137 -1.33 15.95 23.07
N LEU A 138 -1.11 14.64 22.94
CA LEU A 138 -0.54 14.11 21.66
C LEU A 138 -1.49 14.22 20.47
N HIS A 139 -2.80 14.35 20.68
CA HIS A 139 -3.73 14.63 19.58
C HIS A 139 -3.40 15.95 18.84
N LYS A 140 -2.76 16.92 19.52
CA LYS A 140 -2.31 18.19 18.93
C LYS A 140 -1.13 18.03 17.97
N ALA A 141 -0.39 16.93 18.05
CA ALA A 141 0.69 16.61 17.10
C ALA A 141 0.14 16.15 15.73
N PHE A 142 -1.14 15.80 15.66
CA PHE A 142 -1.80 15.30 14.45
C PHE A 142 -3.15 16.00 14.23
N PRO A 143 -3.17 17.33 14.10
CA PRO A 143 -4.41 18.11 14.10
C PRO A 143 -5.33 17.79 12.91
N TYR A 144 -4.79 17.23 11.82
CA TYR A 144 -5.52 16.91 10.60
C TYR A 144 -5.89 15.42 10.47
N ALA A 145 -5.66 14.61 11.51
CA ALA A 145 -6.02 13.19 11.49
C ALA A 145 -7.54 13.00 11.39
N TYR A 146 -8.01 12.29 10.35
CA TYR A 146 -9.43 12.00 10.14
C TYR A 146 -10.04 11.30 11.37
N GLN A 147 -11.14 11.86 11.89
CA GLN A 147 -11.83 11.48 13.14
C GLN A 147 -11.06 11.73 14.45
N GLY A 148 -9.86 12.31 14.43
CA GLY A 148 -9.09 12.67 15.66
C GLY A 148 -8.75 11.50 16.59
N LYS A 149 -8.92 10.25 16.13
CA LYS A 149 -8.75 9.05 16.97
C LYS A 149 -7.29 8.62 16.99
N ARG A 150 -6.70 8.46 18.18
CA ARG A 150 -5.36 7.87 18.38
C ARG A 150 -5.13 6.61 17.55
N LYS A 151 -6.15 5.73 17.50
CA LYS A 151 -6.07 4.45 16.81
C LYS A 151 -5.80 4.60 15.31
N SER A 152 -6.34 5.61 14.63
CA SER A 152 -6.09 5.78 13.19
C SER A 152 -4.63 6.15 12.94
N VAL A 153 -4.09 7.14 13.68
CA VAL A 153 -2.68 7.55 13.58
C VAL A 153 -1.74 6.40 13.97
N ALA A 154 -2.01 5.71 15.07
CA ALA A 154 -1.17 4.61 15.55
C ALA A 154 -1.10 3.43 14.56
N VAL A 155 -2.19 3.11 13.86
CA VAL A 155 -2.21 2.04 12.85
C VAL A 155 -1.33 2.40 11.65
N GLU A 156 -1.44 3.62 11.12
CA GLU A 156 -0.62 4.04 10.00
C GLU A 156 0.86 4.14 10.39
N LEU A 157 1.15 4.67 11.58
CA LEU A 157 2.53 4.83 12.04
C LEU A 157 3.21 3.49 12.28
N GLU A 158 2.49 2.51 12.82
CA GLU A 158 2.99 1.13 12.99
C GLU A 158 3.22 0.44 11.64
N ALA A 159 2.36 0.67 10.65
CA ALA A 159 2.57 0.18 9.30
C ALA A 159 3.85 0.75 8.67
N VAL A 160 4.02 2.08 8.71
CA VAL A 160 5.23 2.73 8.20
C VAL A 160 6.48 2.26 8.96
N ARG A 161 6.40 2.04 10.27
CA ARG A 161 7.51 1.48 11.06
C ARG A 161 7.91 0.09 10.58
N LYS A 162 6.95 -0.79 10.29
CA LYS A 162 7.24 -2.14 9.74
C LYS A 162 7.85 -2.05 8.34
N PHE A 163 7.33 -1.19 7.48
CA PHE A 163 7.87 -0.96 6.14
C PHE A 163 9.30 -0.41 6.18
N ARG A 164 9.54 0.61 7.02
CA ARG A 164 10.86 1.17 7.31
C ARG A 164 11.85 0.11 7.78
N ASN A 165 11.45 -0.75 8.72
CA ASN A 165 12.30 -1.82 9.23
C ASN A 165 12.65 -2.83 8.14
N ARG A 166 11.68 -3.21 7.31
CA ARG A 166 11.92 -4.10 6.16
C ARG A 166 12.98 -3.53 5.21
N ILE A 167 12.89 -2.24 4.88
CA ILE A 167 13.89 -1.54 4.06
C ILE A 167 15.26 -1.54 4.76
N ALA A 168 15.31 -1.18 6.05
CA ALA A 168 16.55 -1.10 6.83
C ALA A 168 17.25 -2.45 6.99
N HIS A 169 16.51 -3.56 6.96
CA HIS A 169 17.05 -4.92 7.00
C HIS A 169 17.40 -5.49 5.61
N HIS A 170 17.21 -4.71 4.54
CA HIS A 170 17.41 -5.16 3.15
C HIS A 170 16.58 -6.41 2.80
N ASP A 171 15.38 -6.50 3.38
CA ASP A 171 14.43 -7.56 3.04
C ASP A 171 13.88 -7.36 1.62
N SER A 172 13.38 -8.43 1.01
CA SER A 172 12.76 -8.36 -0.31
C SER A 172 11.47 -7.53 -0.29
N LEU A 173 11.36 -6.59 -1.25
CA LEU A 173 10.16 -5.79 -1.48
C LEU A 173 9.30 -6.32 -2.64
N LEU A 174 9.66 -7.45 -3.26
CA LEU A 174 8.96 -8.01 -4.44
C LEU A 174 7.45 -8.18 -4.21
N ASN A 175 7.07 -8.63 -3.01
CA ASN A 175 5.69 -8.89 -2.62
C ASN A 175 5.09 -7.76 -1.75
N THR A 176 5.72 -6.59 -1.76
CA THR A 176 5.21 -5.41 -1.02
C THR A 176 4.58 -4.45 -2.01
N ASP A 177 3.37 -3.98 -1.71
CA ASP A 177 2.79 -2.89 -2.46
C ASP A 177 3.45 -1.56 -2.04
N ILE A 178 4.45 -1.15 -2.82
CA ILE A 178 5.29 0.00 -2.50
C ILE A 178 4.49 1.30 -2.55
N LEU A 179 3.64 1.48 -3.57
CA LEU A 179 2.85 2.71 -3.73
C LEU A 179 1.82 2.87 -2.60
N PHE A 180 1.26 1.75 -2.14
CA PHE A 180 0.40 1.71 -0.96
C PHE A 180 1.13 2.16 0.32
N GLU A 181 2.32 1.62 0.59
CA GLU A 181 3.09 2.03 1.78
C GLU A 181 3.54 3.49 1.68
N VAL A 182 3.87 3.98 0.48
CA VAL A 182 4.17 5.39 0.24
C VAL A 182 2.94 6.28 0.46
N THR A 183 1.75 5.82 0.08
CA THR A 183 0.50 6.53 0.38
C THR A 183 0.28 6.68 1.88
N ARG A 184 0.65 5.67 2.70
CA ARG A 184 0.62 5.78 4.17
C ARG A 184 1.60 6.82 4.70
N ILE A 185 2.79 6.92 4.11
CA ILE A 185 3.79 7.94 4.46
C ILE A 185 3.21 9.34 4.24
N PHE A 186 2.66 9.61 3.05
CA PHE A 186 2.03 10.91 2.77
C PHE A 186 0.81 11.18 3.65
N LYS A 187 -0.02 10.17 3.91
CA LYS A 187 -1.18 10.29 4.79
C LYS A 187 -0.78 10.70 6.22
N LEU A 188 0.29 10.13 6.76
CA LEU A 188 0.83 10.54 8.06
C LEU A 188 1.42 11.95 8.04
N ALA A 189 2.09 12.33 6.95
CA ALA A 189 2.55 13.71 6.77
C ALA A 189 1.36 14.68 6.77
N GLY A 190 0.27 14.34 6.06
CA GLY A 190 -0.96 15.13 6.02
C GLY A 190 -1.67 15.24 7.36
N TYR A 191 -1.58 14.19 8.21
CA TYR A 191 -2.08 14.25 9.58
C TYR A 191 -1.33 15.27 10.45
N ILE A 192 -0.03 15.46 10.20
CA ILE A 192 0.78 16.48 10.87
C ILE A 192 0.45 17.86 10.29
N ASP A 193 0.59 18.02 8.97
CA ASP A 193 0.32 19.27 8.27
C ASP A 193 0.16 19.06 6.74
N PRO A 194 -0.90 19.58 6.10
CA PRO A 194 -1.11 19.44 4.65
C PRO A 194 -0.01 20.07 3.78
N GLN A 195 0.63 21.15 4.22
CA GLN A 195 1.76 21.75 3.49
C GLN A 195 2.98 20.85 3.54
N PHE A 196 3.19 20.17 4.67
CA PHE A 196 4.26 19.17 4.80
C PHE A 196 4.03 17.97 3.86
N GLU A 197 2.80 17.46 3.77
CA GLU A 197 2.44 16.45 2.77
C GLU A 197 2.72 16.92 1.34
N ASN A 198 2.23 18.12 0.99
CA ASN A 198 2.41 18.68 -0.36
C ASN A 198 3.88 18.85 -0.72
N TRP A 199 4.71 19.34 0.21
CA TRP A 199 6.15 19.43 0.01
C TRP A 199 6.78 18.04 -0.18
N MET A 200 6.46 17.06 0.67
CA MET A 200 6.97 15.69 0.52
C MET A 200 6.59 15.07 -0.84
N ARG A 201 5.37 15.32 -1.31
CA ARG A 201 4.91 14.88 -2.65
C ARG A 201 5.72 15.57 -3.76
N SER A 202 6.01 16.86 -3.63
CA SER A 202 6.75 17.64 -4.63
C SER A 202 8.21 17.19 -4.81
N VAL A 203 8.83 16.65 -3.77
CA VAL A 203 10.21 16.14 -3.81
C VAL A 203 10.28 14.62 -4.04
N SER A 204 9.14 13.94 -4.06
CA SER A 204 9.09 12.48 -4.19
C SER A 204 9.47 12.03 -5.59
N ARG A 205 10.45 11.14 -5.68
CA ARG A 205 10.84 10.44 -6.91
C ARG A 205 10.19 9.06 -7.04
N VAL A 206 9.29 8.70 -6.11
CA VAL A 206 8.76 7.34 -6.02
C VAL A 206 8.13 6.89 -7.32
N HIS A 207 7.25 7.69 -7.92
CA HIS A 207 6.55 7.29 -9.15
C HIS A 207 7.50 7.19 -10.34
N ALA A 208 8.49 8.07 -10.44
CA ALA A 208 9.49 8.02 -11.52
C ALA A 208 10.32 6.72 -11.44
N ILE A 209 10.86 6.40 -10.26
CA ILE A 209 11.62 5.16 -10.07
C ILE A 209 10.70 3.94 -10.20
N TYR A 210 9.46 4.03 -9.71
CA TYR A 210 8.50 2.94 -9.82
C TYR A 210 8.27 2.57 -11.30
N ALA A 211 8.10 3.56 -12.17
CA ALA A 211 7.91 3.36 -13.62
C ALA A 211 9.09 2.71 -14.34
N GLU A 212 10.29 2.71 -13.77
CA GLU A 212 11.47 2.04 -14.32
C GLU A 212 11.55 0.54 -13.96
N LYS A 213 10.45 -0.07 -13.49
CA LYS A 213 10.45 -1.49 -13.11
C LYS A 213 10.78 -2.35 -14.34
N PRO A 214 11.89 -3.13 -14.32
CA PRO A 214 12.37 -3.81 -15.52
C PRO A 214 11.47 -4.97 -15.96
N VAL A 215 10.76 -5.60 -15.01
CA VAL A 215 9.86 -6.72 -15.28
C VAL A 215 8.57 -6.54 -14.50
N SER A 216 7.42 -6.68 -15.16
CA SER A 216 6.11 -6.70 -14.52
C SER A 216 5.39 -8.00 -14.83
N SER A 217 4.89 -8.68 -13.79
CA SER A 217 4.09 -9.89 -13.95
C SER A 217 2.66 -9.50 -14.35
N GLU A 218 2.06 -10.25 -15.26
CA GLU A 218 0.64 -10.15 -15.57
C GLU A 218 -0.20 -10.61 -14.37
N ASP A 219 -0.58 -9.67 -13.50
CA ASP A 219 -1.34 -9.92 -12.28
C ASP A 219 -2.76 -9.35 -12.36
N THR A 220 -3.14 -8.79 -13.51
CA THR A 220 -4.42 -8.13 -13.72
C THR A 220 -5.09 -8.62 -15.00
N VAL A 221 -6.37 -8.97 -14.91
CA VAL A 221 -7.21 -9.26 -16.08
C VAL A 221 -8.10 -8.06 -16.40
N VAL A 222 -8.05 -7.58 -17.64
CA VAL A 222 -8.98 -6.59 -18.19
C VAL A 222 -10.09 -7.32 -18.93
N VAL A 223 -11.31 -7.28 -18.40
CA VAL A 223 -12.48 -7.96 -18.98
C VAL A 223 -13.36 -6.99 -19.77
N ALA A 224 -14.07 -7.51 -20.77
CA ALA A 224 -15.10 -6.73 -21.46
C ALA A 224 -16.21 -6.32 -20.48
N GLY A 225 -16.45 -5.01 -20.39
CA GLY A 225 -17.21 -4.38 -19.32
C GLY A 225 -18.64 -3.98 -19.69
N LYS A 226 -19.14 -4.30 -20.89
CA LYS A 226 -20.47 -3.84 -21.35
C LYS A 226 -21.58 -4.14 -20.33
N ASP A 227 -21.69 -5.41 -19.94
CA ASP A 227 -22.68 -5.87 -18.95
C ASP A 227 -22.04 -6.07 -17.57
N ALA A 228 -20.72 -6.29 -17.54
CA ALA A 228 -19.97 -6.57 -16.33
C ALA A 228 -19.68 -5.32 -15.47
N TRP A 229 -19.52 -4.14 -16.08
CA TRP A 229 -19.20 -2.92 -15.33
C TRP A 229 -20.35 -2.46 -14.43
N PRO A 230 -21.61 -2.36 -14.90
CA PRO A 230 -22.74 -2.03 -14.01
C PRO A 230 -22.88 -3.05 -12.86
N LEU A 231 -22.75 -4.33 -13.16
CA LEU A 231 -22.83 -5.40 -12.17
C LEU A 231 -21.75 -5.28 -11.09
N TYR A 232 -20.54 -4.86 -11.48
CA TYR A 232 -19.47 -4.56 -10.54
C TYR A 232 -19.81 -3.33 -9.68
N CYS A 233 -20.30 -2.25 -10.28
CA CYS A 233 -20.66 -1.03 -9.54
C CYS A 233 -21.71 -1.29 -8.47
N ASP A 234 -22.72 -2.11 -8.76
CA ASP A 234 -23.84 -2.33 -7.85
C ASP A 234 -23.56 -3.45 -6.83
N HIS A 235 -22.85 -4.50 -7.24
CA HIS A 235 -22.75 -5.74 -6.46
C HIS A 235 -21.31 -6.20 -6.19
N HIS A 236 -20.31 -5.53 -6.78
CA HIS A 236 -18.88 -5.84 -6.60
C HIS A 236 -18.54 -7.29 -7.01
N ILE A 237 -19.16 -7.75 -8.10
CA ILE A 237 -18.93 -9.07 -8.66
C ILE A 237 -18.63 -9.00 -10.15
N TYR A 238 -18.05 -10.07 -10.66
CA TYR A 238 -18.00 -10.35 -12.09
C TYR A 238 -18.53 -11.76 -12.35
N VAL A 239 -19.36 -11.89 -13.39
CA VAL A 239 -20.03 -13.14 -13.75
C VAL A 239 -19.72 -13.44 -15.22
N CYS A 240 -19.37 -14.69 -15.52
CA CYS A 240 -19.19 -15.16 -16.89
C CYS A 240 -19.62 -16.62 -17.04
N GLN A 241 -19.63 -17.14 -18.27
CA GLN A 241 -19.93 -18.54 -18.55
C GLN A 241 -19.05 -19.48 -17.72
N ALA A 242 -19.65 -20.56 -17.20
CA ALA A 242 -18.94 -21.60 -16.45
C ALA A 242 -17.83 -22.24 -17.30
N GLY A 243 -16.74 -22.65 -16.67
CA GLY A 243 -15.59 -23.28 -17.33
C GLY A 243 -14.68 -22.32 -18.11
N ARG A 244 -14.97 -21.01 -18.12
CA ARG A 244 -14.08 -20.02 -18.76
C ARG A 244 -12.76 -19.94 -17.99
N SER A 245 -11.66 -20.24 -18.68
CA SER A 245 -10.32 -20.24 -18.08
C SER A 245 -9.81 -18.83 -17.79
N PHE A 246 -9.13 -18.67 -16.65
CA PHE A 246 -8.41 -17.46 -16.27
C PHE A 246 -7.01 -17.83 -15.76
N LYS A 247 -6.00 -17.04 -16.10
CA LYS A 247 -4.71 -17.06 -15.41
C LYS A 247 -4.90 -16.77 -13.91
N ASP A 248 -3.96 -17.23 -13.10
CA ASP A 248 -3.92 -16.89 -11.67
C ASP A 248 -3.48 -15.43 -11.51
N VAL A 249 -4.45 -14.54 -11.37
CA VAL A 249 -4.27 -13.09 -11.31
C VAL A 249 -4.92 -12.53 -10.06
N ASN A 250 -4.40 -11.41 -9.60
CA ASN A 250 -4.84 -10.79 -8.36
C ASN A 250 -5.95 -9.75 -8.56
N TYR A 251 -5.99 -9.10 -9.71
CA TYR A 251 -6.85 -7.96 -9.97
C TYR A 251 -7.71 -8.13 -11.21
N MET A 252 -8.82 -7.39 -11.24
CA MET A 252 -9.73 -7.30 -12.36
C MET A 252 -10.04 -5.85 -12.69
N ALA A 253 -9.90 -5.49 -13.95
CA ALA A 253 -10.23 -4.20 -14.53
C ALA A 253 -11.33 -4.37 -15.59
N PHE A 254 -12.08 -3.30 -15.87
CA PHE A 254 -13.23 -3.35 -16.78
C PHE A 254 -13.02 -2.42 -17.96
N TYR A 255 -13.07 -2.97 -19.17
CA TYR A 255 -13.03 -2.18 -20.41
C TYR A 255 -14.43 -2.00 -20.97
N SER A 256 -14.98 -0.78 -20.89
CA SER A 256 -16.29 -0.44 -21.44
C SER A 256 -16.27 0.96 -22.02
N GLU A 257 -17.13 1.26 -23.00
CA GLU A 257 -17.26 2.61 -23.56
C GLU A 257 -15.94 3.19 -24.10
N LYS A 258 -15.08 2.34 -24.68
CA LYS A 258 -13.73 2.70 -25.18
C LYS A 258 -12.78 3.22 -24.11
N GLU A 259 -12.91 2.76 -22.88
CA GLU A 259 -11.94 3.04 -21.82
C GLU A 259 -11.82 1.87 -20.85
N ILE A 260 -10.64 1.72 -20.25
CA ILE A 260 -10.51 0.94 -19.03
C ILE A 260 -10.97 1.84 -17.89
N LYS A 261 -12.00 1.40 -17.17
CA LYS A 261 -12.60 2.12 -16.06
C LYS A 261 -11.59 2.24 -14.91
N PRO A 262 -11.68 3.33 -14.12
CA PRO A 262 -10.63 3.68 -13.16
C PRO A 262 -10.58 2.75 -11.94
N GLU A 263 -11.64 1.98 -11.67
CA GLU A 263 -11.69 1.09 -10.51
C GLU A 263 -11.16 -0.30 -10.87
N ILE A 264 -10.04 -0.66 -10.24
CA ILE A 264 -9.32 -1.93 -10.43
C ILE A 264 -9.51 -2.76 -9.17
N ALA A 265 -10.32 -3.81 -9.29
CA ALA A 265 -10.79 -4.55 -8.13
C ALA A 265 -9.90 -5.73 -7.80
N ARG A 266 -9.56 -5.89 -6.51
CA ARG A 266 -8.91 -7.10 -6.00
C ARG A 266 -9.87 -8.27 -6.09
N ILE A 267 -9.43 -9.36 -6.72
CA ILE A 267 -10.14 -10.64 -6.72
C ILE A 267 -10.00 -11.27 -5.33
N LYS A 268 -11.12 -11.45 -4.63
CA LYS A 268 -11.13 -11.99 -3.26
C LYS A 268 -11.50 -13.46 -3.22
N PHE A 269 -12.35 -13.87 -4.15
CA PHE A 269 -12.86 -15.22 -4.21
C PHE A 269 -13.33 -15.52 -5.63
N LYS A 270 -13.04 -16.72 -6.11
CA LYS A 270 -13.51 -17.24 -7.41
C LYS A 270 -14.21 -18.57 -7.15
N ARG A 271 -15.36 -18.78 -7.78
CA ARG A 271 -16.07 -20.07 -7.81
C ARG A 271 -16.59 -20.33 -9.21
N ASP A 272 -16.30 -21.52 -9.72
CA ASP A 272 -16.84 -21.99 -10.99
C ASP A 272 -18.07 -22.87 -10.76
N ASP A 273 -18.83 -23.08 -11.82
CA ASP A 273 -19.97 -24.00 -11.87
C ASP A 273 -21.06 -23.69 -10.81
N VAL A 274 -21.35 -22.41 -10.60
CA VAL A 274 -22.38 -21.95 -9.67
C VAL A 274 -23.76 -22.02 -10.32
N LEU A 275 -24.67 -22.77 -9.71
CA LEU A 275 -26.06 -22.87 -10.17
C LEU A 275 -26.82 -21.57 -9.88
N TRP A 276 -27.41 -20.96 -10.91
CA TRP A 276 -28.08 -19.65 -10.81
C TRP A 276 -29.57 -19.77 -10.52
N THR A 277 -29.92 -20.35 -9.36
CA THR A 277 -31.31 -20.49 -8.88
C THR A 277 -31.52 -19.80 -7.54
N GLU A 278 -32.78 -19.47 -7.23
CA GLU A 278 -33.17 -18.80 -5.98
C GLU A 278 -32.94 -19.72 -4.80
N GLU A 279 -33.37 -20.98 -4.92
CA GLU A 279 -33.13 -22.02 -3.92
C GLU A 279 -31.63 -22.18 -3.61
N HIS A 280 -30.76 -22.18 -4.62
CA HIS A 280 -29.32 -22.27 -4.39
C HIS A 280 -28.75 -21.01 -3.73
N ALA A 281 -29.24 -19.83 -4.12
CA ALA A 281 -28.86 -18.57 -3.50
C ALA A 281 -29.26 -18.53 -2.01
N GLU A 282 -30.46 -18.99 -1.66
CA GLU A 282 -30.94 -19.11 -0.28
C GLU A 282 -30.06 -20.08 0.54
N GLN A 283 -29.70 -21.23 -0.02
CA GLN A 283 -28.77 -22.18 0.61
C GLN A 283 -27.41 -21.53 0.88
N LEU A 284 -26.86 -20.80 -0.09
CA LEU A 284 -25.57 -20.09 0.06
C LEU A 284 -25.65 -18.98 1.11
N MET A 285 -26.78 -18.26 1.19
CA MET A 285 -27.03 -17.23 2.21
C MET A 285 -27.19 -17.80 3.62
N ALA A 286 -27.66 -19.04 3.75
CA ALA A 286 -27.75 -19.76 5.02
C ALA A 286 -26.41 -20.38 5.48
N SER A 287 -25.38 -20.38 4.63
CA SER A 287 -24.07 -20.95 4.97
C SER A 287 -23.32 -20.17 6.05
N ASN A 288 -22.55 -20.89 6.87
CA ASN A 288 -21.61 -20.28 7.82
C ASN A 288 -20.41 -19.61 7.13
N ASN A 289 -20.14 -19.92 5.86
CA ASN A 289 -19.05 -19.33 5.10
C ASN A 289 -19.41 -17.91 4.62
N ARG A 290 -18.61 -16.91 5.01
CA ARG A 290 -18.82 -15.51 4.62
C ARG A 290 -18.83 -15.30 3.10
N ASN A 291 -17.98 -16.01 2.35
CA ASN A 291 -17.89 -15.86 0.90
C ASN A 291 -19.09 -16.50 0.20
N GLU A 292 -19.60 -17.63 0.72
CA GLU A 292 -20.83 -18.24 0.21
C GLU A 292 -22.03 -17.34 0.44
N ARG A 293 -22.16 -16.73 1.63
CA ARG A 293 -23.22 -15.76 1.88
C ARG A 293 -23.17 -14.57 0.93
N LYS A 294 -21.98 -14.04 0.66
CA LYS A 294 -21.80 -12.96 -0.33
C LYS A 294 -22.18 -13.42 -1.74
N LEU A 295 -21.82 -14.64 -2.11
CA LEU A 295 -22.19 -15.23 -3.40
C LEU A 295 -23.72 -15.39 -3.53
N GLY A 296 -24.40 -15.89 -2.50
CA GLY A 296 -25.87 -16.01 -2.51
C GLY A 296 -26.56 -14.65 -2.67
N ASN A 297 -26.13 -13.62 -1.93
CA ASN A 297 -26.64 -12.26 -2.10
C ASN A 297 -26.39 -11.71 -3.52
N ALA A 298 -25.21 -11.98 -4.08
CA ALA A 298 -24.84 -11.58 -5.44
C ALA A 298 -25.72 -12.26 -6.51
N ILE A 299 -26.05 -13.53 -6.35
CA ILE A 299 -26.96 -14.26 -7.26
C ILE A 299 -28.34 -13.61 -7.23
N MET A 300 -28.92 -13.39 -6.04
CA MET A 300 -30.24 -12.76 -5.92
C MET A 300 -30.29 -11.39 -6.59
N ALA A 301 -29.26 -10.57 -6.39
CA ALA A 301 -29.20 -9.23 -6.93
C ALA A 301 -28.98 -9.21 -8.45
N ALA A 302 -28.09 -10.08 -8.97
CA ALA A 302 -27.86 -10.21 -10.41
C ALA A 302 -29.10 -10.75 -11.16
N ARG A 303 -29.88 -11.64 -10.54
CA ARG A 303 -31.15 -12.13 -11.11
C ARG A 303 -32.16 -11.01 -11.29
N ALA A 304 -32.25 -10.08 -10.34
CA ALA A 304 -33.08 -8.88 -10.48
C ALA A 304 -32.62 -7.97 -11.62
N ALA A 305 -31.34 -8.01 -11.98
CA ALA A 305 -30.75 -7.30 -13.12
C ALA A 305 -30.83 -8.07 -14.46
N GLY A 306 -31.60 -9.16 -14.53
CA GLY A 306 -31.86 -9.91 -15.77
C GLY A 306 -30.88 -11.05 -16.07
N TRP A 307 -30.05 -11.46 -15.11
CA TRP A 307 -29.21 -12.65 -15.23
C TRP A 307 -29.96 -13.88 -14.69
N ASP A 308 -30.69 -14.62 -15.52
CA ASP A 308 -31.56 -15.72 -15.10
C ASP A 308 -31.11 -17.11 -15.57
N GLY A 309 -31.14 -18.09 -14.64
CA GLY A 309 -30.95 -19.51 -14.94
C GLY A 309 -29.54 -19.91 -15.38
N GLY A 310 -29.29 -21.22 -15.48
CA GLY A 310 -28.01 -21.76 -15.94
C GLY A 310 -26.92 -21.84 -14.88
N ARG A 311 -25.67 -21.96 -15.34
CA ARG A 311 -24.47 -22.08 -14.50
C ARG A 311 -23.41 -21.09 -14.92
N TYR A 312 -22.77 -20.47 -13.94
CA TYR A 312 -21.78 -19.42 -14.17
C TYR A 312 -20.54 -19.58 -13.32
N GLN A 313 -19.46 -18.97 -13.79
CA GLN A 313 -18.29 -18.70 -12.98
C GLN A 313 -18.40 -17.28 -12.40
N VAL A 314 -18.10 -17.14 -11.11
CA VAL A 314 -18.26 -15.88 -10.35
C VAL A 314 -16.97 -15.49 -9.66
N PHE A 315 -16.72 -14.20 -9.68
CA PHE A 315 -15.66 -13.55 -8.93
C PHE A 315 -16.28 -12.55 -7.95
N ILE A 316 -15.93 -12.68 -6.68
CA ILE A 316 -16.22 -11.65 -5.66
C ILE A 316 -15.02 -10.70 -5.64
N LEU A 317 -15.31 -9.42 -5.83
CA LEU A 317 -14.32 -8.38 -5.99
C LEU A 317 -14.34 -7.44 -4.77
N SER A 318 -13.24 -6.73 -4.54
CA SER A 318 -13.21 -5.63 -3.57
C SER A 318 -14.12 -4.49 -4.00
N SER A 319 -14.80 -3.85 -3.05
CA SER A 319 -15.51 -2.60 -3.34
C SER A 319 -14.56 -1.41 -3.44
N PRO A 320 -14.97 -0.31 -4.09
CA PRO A 320 -14.23 0.94 -4.08
C PRO A 320 -14.00 1.50 -2.66
N ASN A 321 -14.76 1.08 -1.64
CA ASN A 321 -14.49 1.52 -0.27
C ASN A 321 -13.31 0.79 0.39
N GLU A 322 -12.84 -0.31 -0.21
CA GLU A 322 -11.74 -1.13 0.28
C GLU A 322 -10.40 -0.70 -0.37
N LYS A 323 -10.21 0.63 -0.51
CA LYS A 323 -9.00 1.28 -1.01
C LYS A 323 -7.87 1.28 0.03
N PRO A 324 -6.62 1.50 -0.39
CA PRO A 324 -5.50 1.81 0.48
C PRO A 324 -5.87 2.88 1.52
N PRO A 325 -5.50 2.71 2.81
CA PRO A 325 -4.68 1.66 3.40
C PRO A 325 -5.45 0.48 4.01
N HIS A 326 -6.76 0.38 3.80
CA HIS A 326 -7.64 -0.57 4.49
C HIS A 326 -8.11 -1.73 3.61
N GLY A 327 -7.70 -1.74 2.34
CA GLY A 327 -7.86 -2.87 1.43
C GLY A 327 -6.97 -2.74 0.21
N GLU A 328 -7.16 -3.68 -0.71
CA GLU A 328 -6.33 -3.85 -1.91
C GLU A 328 -7.02 -3.33 -3.18
N HIS A 329 -8.16 -2.66 -3.09
CA HIS A 329 -8.77 -2.02 -4.27
C HIS A 329 -7.86 -0.90 -4.82
N ARG A 330 -7.72 -0.74 -6.13
CA ARG A 330 -6.91 0.32 -6.73
C ARG A 330 -7.79 1.23 -7.58
N THR A 331 -7.53 2.52 -7.51
CA THR A 331 -8.26 3.53 -8.29
C THR A 331 -7.26 4.35 -9.07
N LEU A 332 -7.36 4.29 -10.38
CA LEU A 332 -6.56 5.11 -11.27
C LEU A 332 -6.97 6.58 -11.14
N SER A 333 -6.01 7.49 -11.36
CA SER A 333 -6.26 8.94 -11.38
C SER A 333 -7.25 9.37 -12.47
N HIS A 334 -7.33 8.59 -13.55
CA HIS A 334 -8.19 8.83 -14.70
C HIS A 334 -8.50 7.49 -15.40
N PRO A 335 -9.64 7.37 -16.11
CA PRO A 335 -9.89 6.26 -17.01
C PRO A 335 -8.82 6.21 -18.11
N ILE A 336 -8.41 5.00 -18.52
CA ILE A 336 -7.41 4.82 -19.60
C ILE A 336 -8.17 4.74 -20.92
N LYS A 337 -8.02 5.76 -21.77
CA LYS A 337 -8.78 5.86 -23.02
C LYS A 337 -8.22 4.95 -24.10
N HIS A 338 -9.12 4.44 -24.94
CA HIS A 338 -8.78 3.67 -26.12
C HIS A 338 -9.01 4.50 -27.38
N GLU A 339 -7.91 4.92 -28.01
CA GLU A 339 -7.93 5.88 -29.12
C GLU A 339 -8.12 5.22 -30.49
N ARG A 340 -7.92 3.90 -30.63
CA ARG A 340 -8.06 3.24 -31.94
C ARG A 340 -9.51 3.20 -32.39
N HIS A 341 -9.70 3.40 -33.70
CA HIS A 341 -11.01 3.35 -34.37
C HIS A 341 -11.02 2.24 -35.43
N GLY A 342 -12.22 1.68 -35.68
CA GLY A 342 -12.42 0.66 -36.71
C GLY A 342 -13.08 -0.61 -36.17
N ARG A 343 -13.54 -1.47 -37.08
CA ARG A 343 -14.13 -2.77 -36.70
C ARG A 343 -13.04 -3.65 -36.08
N GLY A 344 -13.29 -4.16 -34.88
CA GLY A 344 -12.32 -4.99 -34.16
C GLY A 344 -11.21 -4.19 -33.46
N SER A 345 -11.29 -2.85 -33.42
CA SER A 345 -10.24 -2.05 -32.78
C SER A 345 -10.23 -2.16 -31.25
N ALA A 346 -11.33 -2.61 -30.65
CA ALA A 346 -11.51 -2.68 -29.19
C ALA A 346 -10.32 -3.34 -28.49
N TYR A 347 -9.84 -2.70 -27.41
CA TYR A 347 -8.71 -3.20 -26.61
C TYR A 347 -8.89 -4.65 -26.15
N THR A 348 -10.11 -5.01 -25.71
CA THR A 348 -10.49 -6.39 -25.42
C THR A 348 -11.95 -6.64 -25.77
N GLN A 349 -12.22 -7.83 -26.33
CA GLN A 349 -13.57 -8.33 -26.60
C GLN A 349 -13.99 -9.44 -25.63
N SER A 350 -13.05 -9.96 -24.84
CA SER A 350 -13.29 -11.06 -23.89
C SER A 350 -12.49 -10.83 -22.62
N GLN A 351 -11.19 -11.10 -22.66
CA GLN A 351 -10.24 -10.79 -21.59
C GLN A 351 -8.87 -10.52 -22.20
N ARG A 352 -8.12 -9.62 -21.57
CA ARG A 352 -6.70 -9.37 -21.85
C ARG A 352 -5.96 -9.33 -20.51
N TYR A 353 -4.70 -9.73 -20.49
CA TYR A 353 -3.86 -9.71 -19.29
C TYR A 353 -2.85 -8.58 -19.39
N THR A 354 -2.58 -7.95 -18.26
CA THR A 354 -1.56 -6.91 -18.10
C THR A 354 -1.14 -6.87 -16.63
N SER A 355 -0.25 -5.97 -16.25
CA SER A 355 0.12 -5.74 -14.87
C SER A 355 -0.63 -4.53 -14.29
N LEU A 356 -0.95 -4.59 -12.99
CA LEU A 356 -1.46 -3.43 -12.25
C LEU A 356 -0.49 -2.25 -12.40
N HIS A 357 0.82 -2.55 -12.38
CA HIS A 357 1.89 -1.60 -12.62
C HIS A 357 1.71 -0.82 -13.94
N ALA A 358 1.46 -1.51 -15.05
CA ALA A 358 1.24 -0.86 -16.34
C ALA A 358 -0.03 -0.01 -16.34
N LEU A 359 -1.11 -0.50 -15.72
CA LEU A 359 -2.37 0.25 -15.60
C LEU A 359 -2.21 1.53 -14.78
N GLU A 360 -1.40 1.53 -13.72
CA GLU A 360 -1.16 2.71 -12.89
C GLU A 360 -0.37 3.81 -13.61
N LEU A 361 0.33 3.48 -14.70
CA LEU A 361 1.17 4.41 -15.46
C LEU A 361 0.56 4.82 -16.80
N ALA A 362 -0.27 3.97 -17.40
CA ALA A 362 -0.83 4.18 -18.71
C ALA A 362 -1.74 5.41 -18.77
N GLN A 363 -1.59 6.17 -19.85
CA GLN A 363 -2.49 7.26 -20.20
C GLN A 363 -3.53 6.78 -21.22
N THR A 364 -3.10 5.90 -22.13
CA THR A 364 -3.93 5.30 -23.16
C THR A 364 -3.73 3.78 -23.19
N THR A 365 -4.62 3.07 -23.88
CA THR A 365 -4.45 1.63 -24.05
C THR A 365 -3.29 1.23 -24.97
N ASP A 366 -2.69 2.19 -25.70
CA ASP A 366 -1.50 1.91 -26.53
C ASP A 366 -0.23 1.78 -25.68
N ASP A 367 -0.28 2.22 -24.42
CA ASP A 367 0.79 2.03 -23.42
C ASP A 367 0.78 0.61 -22.82
N LEU A 368 -0.23 -0.23 -23.13
CA LEU A 368 -0.57 -1.49 -22.43
C LEU A 368 -0.43 -2.78 -23.24
#